data_AF-A0A931C526-F1
#
_entry.id   AF-A0A931C526-F1
#
_cell.length_a   1.000
_cell.length_b   1.000
_cell.length_c   1.000
_cell.angle_alpha   90.00
_cell.angle_beta   90.00
_cell.angle_gamma   90.00
#
_symmetry.space_group_name_H-M   'P 1'
#
loop_
_entity.id
_entity.type
_entity.pdbx_description
1 polymer ?
#
loop_
_entity_poly.entity_id
_entity_poly.type
_entity_poly.pdbx_seq_one_letter_code
_entity_poly.pdbx_strand_id
1 'polypeptide(L)'
;MAFESELRSLLESRAPQLLGLGEPTHLEPAFPRLRNEILRVLVEHGFRSIVLESDRMAAFAVDDYVRGRSDSVDLTAGLSHGLGYLSGNRELVGWLRAHNEKVPPAEQVSFHGFDAPLEMMSAASPGRYLRQLRDYLGVPASDLDRLIGDEGRWSDPAAQMDATRSIGRSPEAAALRVRTDDLLTQLYADAPRLIESTSLPAWQRARAAGTAALGLLRYHAVAADPASPAERTSRMLGVRDALMARNLLDIRELEHDRGPTLVFAHNRHLQRHPSRWELAGMDLEWFSAGATVSALLGAAYVFVAGSLGASPSLGLEPPAPETFEGSLGEGTGWFPPGQLRGEPRVTAEQRYFPLDTGTVEGCEAVLHVGSGDDPAAETAARIMELPGVAQHRIEPDSGMPEYVWGDRFFFAGADRNRPFATIVGHDIPDFDTRSRLDRPGAYRLNIELGRSEFKALFGYGPEEFSAHRDEIDFTEADRLIPHPAYAVQGWGSVVNPGPATAAEVERLLEYARSRSAARLRRQA
;
A
#
# COMPACT_ATOMS: atom_id res chain seq x y z
N MET A 1 12.78 -10.37 16.86
CA MET A 1 12.15 -11.18 15.77
C MET A 1 12.99 -12.42 15.49
N ALA A 2 12.47 -13.43 14.76
CA ALA A 2 13.18 -14.69 14.50
C ALA A 2 14.52 -14.54 13.74
N PHE A 3 14.68 -13.48 12.96
CA PHE A 3 15.86 -13.24 12.10
C PHE A 3 16.60 -11.92 12.44
N GLU A 4 16.49 -11.48 13.69
CA GLU A 4 17.08 -10.21 14.12
C GLU A 4 18.61 -10.23 14.09
N SER A 5 19.23 -11.38 14.39
CA SER A 5 20.68 -11.58 14.29
C SER A 5 21.22 -11.36 12.88
N GLU A 6 20.50 -11.85 11.88
CA GLU A 6 20.83 -11.78 10.47
C GLU A 6 20.74 -10.34 9.97
N LEU A 7 19.67 -9.62 10.38
CA LEU A 7 19.54 -8.20 10.10
C LEU A 7 20.70 -7.40 10.71
N ARG A 8 21.03 -7.63 11.98
CA ARG A 8 22.15 -6.96 12.67
C ARG A 8 23.48 -7.21 11.96
N SER A 9 23.76 -8.46 11.60
CA SER A 9 24.95 -8.85 10.82
C SER A 9 25.03 -8.15 9.47
N LEU A 10 23.91 -8.00 8.76
CA LEU A 10 23.87 -7.25 7.50
C LEU A 10 24.21 -5.76 7.72
N LEU A 11 23.64 -5.14 8.75
CA LEU A 11 23.88 -3.73 9.06
C LEU A 11 25.35 -3.47 9.43
N GLU A 12 25.96 -4.36 10.22
CA GLU A 12 27.37 -4.27 10.61
C GLU A 12 28.31 -4.45 9.41
N SER A 13 28.00 -5.40 8.52
CA SER A 13 28.86 -5.73 7.38
C SER A 13 28.74 -4.74 6.21
N ARG A 14 27.58 -4.08 6.05
CA ARG A 14 27.32 -3.19 4.91
C ARG A 14 27.24 -1.71 5.27
N ALA A 15 26.90 -1.38 6.51
CA ALA A 15 26.69 -0.01 6.98
C ALA A 15 25.89 0.86 5.98
N PRO A 16 24.66 0.44 5.60
CA PRO A 16 23.90 1.11 4.56
C PRO A 16 23.59 2.55 4.95
N GLN A 17 23.68 3.45 3.97
CA GLN A 17 22.93 4.69 4.07
C GLN A 17 21.47 4.35 3.77
N LEU A 18 21.19 3.82 2.58
CA LEU A 18 19.85 3.48 2.13
C LEU A 18 19.64 1.97 2.16
N LEU A 19 18.68 1.49 2.94
CA LEU A 19 18.30 0.08 2.99
C LEU A 19 16.95 -0.10 2.27
N GLY A 20 16.97 -0.65 1.07
CA GLY A 20 15.78 -1.08 0.34
C GLY A 20 15.30 -2.44 0.85
N LEU A 21 14.06 -2.49 1.32
CA LEU A 21 13.34 -3.70 1.70
C LEU A 21 12.18 -3.90 0.73
N GLY A 22 12.29 -4.95 -0.09
CA GLY A 22 11.33 -5.25 -1.13
C GLY A 22 10.17 -6.13 -0.68
N GLU A 23 9.08 -6.08 -1.43
CA GLU A 23 8.00 -7.07 -1.41
C GLU A 23 7.68 -7.54 -2.85
N PRO A 24 7.30 -8.81 -3.05
CA PRO A 24 6.97 -9.35 -4.37
C PRO A 24 5.52 -9.02 -4.80
N THR A 25 4.75 -8.41 -3.90
CA THR A 25 3.35 -8.02 -4.11
C THR A 25 2.89 -7.10 -2.97
N HIS A 26 2.09 -6.08 -3.27
CA HIS A 26 1.46 -5.23 -2.22
C HIS A 26 0.27 -5.93 -1.54
N LEU A 27 -0.09 -7.11 -2.02
CA LEU A 27 -1.34 -7.77 -1.71
C LEU A 27 -1.24 -8.71 -0.49
N GLU A 28 -0.02 -8.98 -0.04
CA GLU A 28 0.28 -9.85 1.09
C GLU A 28 0.50 -9.01 2.37
N PRO A 29 -0.41 -9.09 3.37
CA PRO A 29 -0.30 -8.28 4.58
C PRO A 29 0.90 -8.62 5.46
N ALA A 30 1.56 -9.77 5.28
CA ALA A 30 2.78 -10.13 6.01
C ALA A 30 3.89 -9.09 5.84
N PHE A 31 4.12 -8.58 4.63
CA PHE A 31 5.26 -7.69 4.35
C PHE A 31 5.15 -6.34 5.06
N PRO A 32 4.02 -5.59 5.01
CA PRO A 32 3.85 -4.38 5.81
C PRO A 32 4.02 -4.58 7.32
N ARG A 33 3.59 -5.74 7.86
CA ARG A 33 3.75 -6.06 9.29
C ARG A 33 5.21 -6.34 9.64
N LEU A 34 5.89 -7.21 8.89
CA LEU A 34 7.31 -7.49 9.08
C LEU A 34 8.15 -6.22 8.92
N ARG A 35 7.82 -5.36 7.95
CA ARG A 35 8.43 -4.04 7.79
C ARG A 35 8.32 -3.19 9.06
N ASN A 36 7.16 -3.20 9.74
CA ASN A 36 6.99 -2.45 11.00
C ASN A 36 7.90 -2.97 12.11
N GLU A 37 8.01 -4.29 12.22
CA GLU A 37 8.87 -4.92 13.22
C GLU A 37 10.35 -4.67 12.92
N ILE A 38 10.76 -4.78 11.65
CA ILE A 38 12.10 -4.45 11.18
C ILE A 38 12.43 -2.99 11.48
N LEU A 39 11.54 -2.04 11.16
CA LEU A 39 11.78 -0.63 11.43
C LEU A 39 12.05 -0.36 12.92
N ARG A 40 11.32 -1.02 13.83
CA ARG A 40 11.55 -0.87 15.29
C ARG A 40 12.98 -1.23 15.66
N VAL A 41 13.51 -2.33 15.14
CA VAL A 41 14.90 -2.74 15.34
C VAL A 41 15.86 -1.76 14.67
N LEU A 42 15.57 -1.31 13.45
CA LEU A 42 16.43 -0.37 12.73
C LEU A 42 16.57 0.98 13.44
N VAL A 43 15.51 1.47 14.10
CA VAL A 43 15.54 2.71 14.87
C VAL A 43 16.51 2.64 16.05
N GLU A 44 16.61 1.46 16.69
CA GLU A 44 17.63 1.19 17.72
C GLU A 44 19.07 1.23 17.13
N HIS A 45 19.22 1.01 15.83
CA HIS A 45 20.49 1.08 15.10
C HIS A 45 20.71 2.41 14.37
N GLY A 46 20.03 3.47 14.82
CA GLY A 46 20.27 4.82 14.32
C GLY A 46 19.53 5.18 13.04
N PHE A 47 18.64 4.34 12.52
CA PHE A 47 17.75 4.77 11.43
C PHE A 47 16.81 5.88 11.91
N ARG A 48 16.64 6.92 11.11
CA ARG A 48 15.81 8.11 11.46
C ARG A 48 14.77 8.47 10.41
N SER A 49 14.66 7.66 9.37
CA SER A 49 13.68 7.89 8.31
C SER A 49 13.17 6.58 7.72
N ILE A 50 11.89 6.60 7.34
CA ILE A 50 11.25 5.58 6.53
C ILE A 50 10.65 6.21 5.28
N VAL A 51 10.78 5.51 4.15
CA VAL A 51 10.27 5.89 2.84
C VAL A 51 9.35 4.78 2.33
N LEU A 52 8.12 5.11 1.93
CA LEU A 52 7.20 4.17 1.27
C LEU A 52 6.99 4.51 -0.19
N GLU A 53 6.65 3.49 -1.00
CA GLU A 53 6.19 3.60 -2.39
C GLU A 53 4.84 4.34 -2.48
N SER A 54 4.87 5.63 -2.18
CA SER A 54 3.73 6.50 -2.10
C SER A 54 4.13 7.89 -2.60
N ASP A 55 3.15 8.66 -3.07
CA ASP A 55 3.32 10.04 -3.50
C ASP A 55 4.04 10.87 -2.42
N ARG A 56 5.20 11.40 -2.78
CA ARG A 56 6.03 12.27 -1.94
C ARG A 56 5.28 13.50 -1.43
N MET A 57 4.44 14.10 -2.28
CA MET A 57 3.71 15.31 -1.92
C MET A 57 2.57 15.03 -0.94
N ALA A 58 1.89 13.89 -1.10
CA ALA A 58 0.88 13.42 -0.14
C ALA A 58 1.49 13.06 1.22
N ALA A 59 2.66 12.40 1.20
CA ALA A 59 3.35 11.93 2.40
C ALA A 59 3.75 13.04 3.38
N PHE A 60 3.86 14.30 2.95
CA PHE A 60 4.12 15.43 3.86
C PHE A 60 3.05 15.59 4.94
N ALA A 61 1.79 15.26 4.65
CA ALA A 61 0.72 15.30 5.65
C ALA A 61 0.91 14.20 6.71
N VAL A 62 1.38 13.02 6.29
CA VAL A 62 1.73 11.92 7.21
C VAL A 62 2.94 12.29 8.05
N ASP A 63 3.99 12.89 7.46
CA ASP A 63 5.17 13.35 8.22
C ASP A 63 4.81 14.43 9.25
N ASP A 64 3.96 15.40 8.86
CA ASP A 64 3.47 16.43 9.78
C ASP A 64 2.73 15.81 10.96
N TYR A 65 1.86 14.83 10.70
CA TYR A 65 1.16 14.11 11.75
C TYR A 65 2.12 13.34 12.67
N VAL A 66 2.99 12.47 12.13
CA VAL A 66 3.87 11.64 12.97
C VAL A 66 4.90 12.46 13.74
N ARG A 67 5.22 13.69 13.32
CA ARG A 67 6.17 14.59 14.01
C ARG A 67 5.53 15.62 14.93
N GLY A 68 4.22 15.55 15.18
CA GLY A 68 3.57 16.48 16.12
C GLY A 68 3.19 17.84 15.54
N ARG A 69 3.28 18.02 14.22
CA ARG A 69 2.95 19.28 13.53
C ARG A 69 1.49 19.36 13.06
N SER A 70 0.80 18.22 13.05
CA SER A 70 -0.66 18.11 12.86
C SER A 70 -1.25 17.16 13.91
N ASP A 71 -2.48 17.41 14.33
CA ASP A 71 -3.22 16.56 15.28
C ASP A 71 -3.96 15.41 14.60
N SER A 72 -4.19 15.50 13.28
CA SER A 72 -4.89 14.47 12.51
C SER A 72 -4.29 14.31 11.11
N VAL A 73 -4.56 13.16 10.50
CA VAL A 73 -4.22 12.84 9.11
C VAL A 73 -5.28 11.93 8.51
N ASP A 74 -5.69 12.22 7.28
CA ASP A 74 -6.42 11.27 6.45
C ASP A 74 -5.41 10.39 5.69
N LEU A 75 -5.31 9.13 6.10
CA LEU A 75 -4.38 8.18 5.49
C LEU A 75 -4.79 7.75 4.09
N THR A 76 -6.07 7.89 3.70
CA THR A 76 -6.52 7.56 2.34
C THR A 76 -6.04 8.59 1.32
N ALA A 77 -5.85 9.84 1.75
CA ALA A 77 -5.27 10.90 0.95
C ALA A 77 -3.75 11.05 1.16
N GLY A 78 -3.23 10.68 2.33
CA GLY A 78 -1.81 10.80 2.70
C GLY A 78 -0.92 9.68 2.16
N LEU A 79 -1.51 8.55 1.76
CA LEU A 79 -0.82 7.40 1.16
C LEU A 79 -1.50 7.02 -0.16
N SER A 80 -0.77 7.10 -1.27
CA SER A 80 -1.28 6.81 -2.62
C SER A 80 -1.41 5.30 -2.87
N HIS A 81 -1.89 4.90 -4.06
CA HIS A 81 -2.03 3.49 -4.48
C HIS A 81 -2.93 2.64 -3.55
N GLY A 82 -3.83 3.29 -2.80
CA GLY A 82 -4.68 2.63 -1.81
C GLY A 82 -3.95 2.12 -0.56
N LEU A 83 -2.67 2.48 -0.39
CA LEU A 83 -1.85 2.02 0.74
C LEU A 83 -2.38 2.49 2.10
N GLY A 84 -3.19 3.55 2.13
CA GLY A 84 -3.91 4.04 3.31
C GLY A 84 -4.99 3.11 3.85
N TYR A 85 -5.42 2.11 3.08
CA TYR A 85 -6.38 1.09 3.52
C TYR A 85 -5.70 -0.11 4.21
N LEU A 86 -4.39 -0.28 4.04
CA LEU A 86 -3.66 -1.42 4.59
C LEU A 86 -3.43 -1.24 6.10
N SER A 87 -3.85 -2.21 6.90
CA SER A 87 -3.71 -2.18 8.38
C SER A 87 -2.26 -1.98 8.81
N GLY A 88 -1.31 -2.69 8.17
CA GLY A 88 0.12 -2.55 8.47
C GLY A 88 0.66 -1.12 8.26
N ASN A 89 0.12 -0.34 7.32
CA ASN A 89 0.50 1.06 7.14
C ASN A 89 -0.15 1.98 8.18
N ARG A 90 -1.38 1.69 8.61
CA ARG A 90 -2.05 2.44 9.68
C ARG A 90 -1.35 2.22 11.02
N GLU A 91 -0.99 0.97 11.32
CA GLU A 91 -0.20 0.60 12.49
C GLU A 91 1.18 1.27 12.49
N LEU A 92 1.83 1.33 11.33
CA LEU A 92 3.10 2.05 11.18
C LEU A 92 2.94 3.51 11.60
N VAL A 93 1.96 4.22 11.03
CA VAL A 93 1.75 5.65 11.29
C VAL A 93 1.39 5.89 12.75
N GLY A 94 0.53 5.05 13.34
CA GLY A 94 0.21 5.12 14.77
C GLY A 94 1.43 4.89 15.66
N TRP A 95 2.26 3.90 15.33
CA TRP A 95 3.50 3.63 16.05
C TRP A 95 4.52 4.77 15.92
N LEU A 96 4.72 5.32 14.72
CA LEU A 96 5.62 6.45 14.48
C LEU A 96 5.21 7.67 15.31
N ARG A 97 3.92 8.02 15.33
CA ARG A 97 3.39 9.10 16.16
C ARG A 97 3.72 8.87 17.65
N ALA A 98 3.36 7.70 18.17
CA ALA A 98 3.56 7.36 19.58
C ALA A 98 5.04 7.26 19.98
N HIS A 99 5.91 6.87 19.05
CA HIS A 99 7.36 6.85 19.25
C HIS A 99 7.93 8.28 19.28
N ASN A 100 7.60 9.09 18.27
CA ASN A 100 8.12 10.45 18.09
C ASN A 100 7.72 11.42 19.20
N GLU A 101 6.59 11.19 19.87
CA GLU A 101 6.18 11.97 21.05
C GLU A 101 7.07 11.75 22.27
N LYS A 102 7.82 10.64 22.31
CA LYS A 102 8.64 10.24 23.47
C LYS A 102 10.12 10.59 23.33
N VAL A 103 10.54 11.04 22.15
CA VAL A 103 11.95 11.27 21.81
C VAL A 103 12.16 12.73 21.36
N PRO A 104 13.38 13.29 21.54
CA PRO A 104 13.66 14.65 21.10
C PRO A 104 13.56 14.78 19.56
N PRO A 105 13.34 15.99 19.01
CA PRO A 105 13.18 16.21 17.57
C PRO A 105 14.30 15.66 16.67
N ALA A 106 15.53 15.60 17.19
CA ALA A 106 16.68 15.03 16.48
C ALA A 106 16.55 13.50 16.27
N GLU A 107 15.93 12.80 17.22
CA GLU A 107 15.78 11.34 17.23
C GLU A 107 14.46 10.85 16.63
N GLN A 108 13.50 11.74 16.40
CA GLN A 108 12.23 11.41 15.76
C GLN A 108 12.45 10.70 14.40
N VAL A 109 11.62 9.72 14.08
CA VAL A 109 11.61 9.08 12.78
C VAL A 109 10.74 9.90 11.83
N SER A 110 11.30 10.38 10.72
CA SER A 110 10.54 11.06 9.66
C SER A 110 9.92 10.05 8.70
N PHE A 111 8.75 10.41 8.17
CA PHE A 111 8.03 9.64 7.17
C PHE A 111 8.14 10.31 5.80
N HIS A 112 8.38 9.52 4.76
CA HIS A 112 8.51 10.02 3.40
C HIS A 112 7.76 9.12 2.40
N GLY A 113 7.28 9.72 1.34
CA GLY A 113 6.94 9.04 0.09
C GLY A 113 8.02 9.34 -0.94
N PHE A 114 8.32 8.40 -1.84
CA PHE A 114 9.27 8.65 -2.94
C PHE A 114 8.68 8.59 -4.32
N ASP A 115 7.40 8.23 -4.48
CA ASP A 115 6.75 8.27 -5.77
C ASP A 115 6.41 9.70 -6.19
N ALA A 116 6.25 9.90 -7.49
CA ALA A 116 5.59 11.09 -8.01
C ALA A 116 4.07 10.98 -7.77
N PRO A 117 3.30 12.07 -7.94
CA PRO A 117 1.83 12.06 -7.91
C PRO A 117 1.21 11.32 -9.11
N LEU A 118 1.48 10.02 -9.18
CA LEU A 118 1.09 9.08 -10.22
C LEU A 118 0.36 7.90 -9.58
N GLU A 119 -0.57 7.32 -10.33
CA GLU A 119 -1.30 6.10 -10.02
C GLU A 119 -1.16 5.15 -11.21
N MET A 120 -1.51 3.88 -11.05
CA MET A 120 -1.34 2.87 -12.12
C MET A 120 -2.00 3.30 -13.46
N MET A 121 -3.16 3.94 -13.39
CA MET A 121 -3.96 4.32 -14.58
C MET A 121 -4.22 5.83 -14.68
N SER A 122 -3.60 6.65 -13.84
CA SER A 122 -3.81 8.10 -13.89
C SER A 122 -2.58 8.86 -13.41
N ALA A 123 -2.46 10.11 -13.84
CA ALA A 123 -1.42 11.01 -13.41
C ALA A 123 -2.06 12.32 -12.96
N ALA A 124 -1.58 12.91 -11.86
CA ALA A 124 -2.12 14.17 -11.39
C ALA A 124 -1.82 15.32 -12.37
N SER A 125 -2.63 16.36 -12.29
CA SER A 125 -2.32 17.65 -12.90
C SER A 125 -1.09 18.28 -12.23
N PRO A 126 -0.16 18.91 -12.99
CA PRO A 126 0.96 19.64 -12.41
C PRO A 126 0.52 20.94 -11.71
N GLY A 127 -0.71 21.40 -11.94
CA GLY A 127 -1.19 22.72 -11.56
C GLY A 127 -1.16 23.01 -10.05
N ARG A 128 -1.55 22.04 -9.21
CA ARG A 128 -1.47 22.17 -7.75
C ARG A 128 -0.04 22.48 -7.28
N TYR A 129 0.93 21.71 -7.77
CA TYR A 129 2.32 21.79 -7.35
C TYR A 129 3.02 23.04 -7.90
N LEU A 130 2.67 23.44 -9.12
CA LEU A 130 3.11 24.70 -9.70
C LEU A 130 2.63 25.92 -8.92
N ARG A 131 1.36 25.93 -8.52
CA ARG A 131 0.79 27.00 -7.70
C ARG A 131 1.49 27.05 -6.34
N GLN A 132 1.75 25.91 -5.71
CA GLN A 132 2.51 25.86 -4.46
C GLN A 132 3.92 26.45 -4.58
N LEU A 133 4.68 26.09 -5.63
CA LEU A 133 6.00 26.67 -5.88
C LEU A 133 5.92 28.18 -6.13
N ARG A 134 4.99 28.61 -7.01
CA ARG A 134 4.76 30.03 -7.33
C ARG A 134 4.46 30.85 -6.08
N ASP A 135 3.53 30.36 -5.26
CA ASP A 135 3.06 31.08 -4.07
C ASP A 135 4.21 31.23 -3.05
N TYR A 136 5.04 30.21 -2.88
CA TYR A 136 6.25 30.29 -2.05
C TYR A 136 7.27 31.31 -2.57
N LEU A 137 7.43 31.43 -3.89
CA LEU A 137 8.32 32.41 -4.53
C LEU A 137 7.73 33.84 -4.53
N GLY A 138 6.43 34.01 -4.29
CA GLY A 138 5.74 35.29 -4.38
C GLY A 138 5.61 35.82 -5.82
N VAL A 139 5.60 34.93 -6.82
CA VAL A 139 5.52 35.31 -8.24
C VAL A 139 4.05 35.52 -8.67
N PRO A 140 3.70 36.61 -9.40
CA PRO A 140 2.33 36.83 -9.87
C PRO A 140 1.79 35.71 -10.78
N ALA A 141 0.48 35.46 -10.73
CA ALA A 141 -0.17 34.32 -11.38
C ALA A 141 -0.28 34.38 -12.92
N SER A 142 0.12 35.47 -13.57
CA SER A 142 -0.53 35.95 -14.81
C SER A 142 -0.34 35.12 -16.10
N ASP A 143 0.41 34.02 -16.07
CA ASP A 143 0.52 33.10 -17.23
C ASP A 143 0.42 31.61 -16.90
N LEU A 144 0.68 31.19 -15.65
CA LEU A 144 0.72 29.77 -15.31
C LEU A 144 -0.65 29.12 -15.40
N ASP A 145 -1.69 29.74 -14.82
CA ASP A 145 -3.04 29.18 -14.83
C ASP A 145 -3.62 29.10 -16.26
N ARG A 146 -3.27 30.08 -17.11
CA ARG A 146 -3.63 30.06 -18.54
C ARG A 146 -2.94 28.90 -19.28
N LEU A 147 -1.67 28.65 -19.01
CA LEU A 147 -0.91 27.57 -19.64
C LEU A 147 -1.31 26.18 -19.11
N ILE A 148 -1.64 26.06 -17.81
CA ILE A 148 -2.17 24.83 -17.20
C ILE A 148 -3.49 24.47 -17.88
N GLY A 149 -4.37 25.46 -18.08
CA GLY A 149 -5.66 25.28 -18.73
C GLY A 149 -6.58 24.38 -17.92
N ASP A 150 -7.39 23.58 -18.62
CA ASP A 150 -8.28 22.61 -17.99
C ASP A 150 -7.50 21.45 -17.35
N GLU A 151 -7.50 21.40 -16.01
CA GLU A 151 -6.81 20.37 -15.23
C GLU A 151 -7.32 18.95 -15.55
N GLY A 152 -8.57 18.79 -15.96
CA GLY A 152 -9.15 17.50 -16.32
C GLY A 152 -8.48 16.83 -17.52
N ARG A 153 -7.84 17.61 -18.41
CA ARG A 153 -7.08 17.09 -19.56
C ARG A 153 -5.76 16.46 -19.16
N TRP A 154 -5.18 16.86 -18.04
CA TRP A 154 -3.97 16.23 -17.51
C TRP A 154 -4.30 14.92 -16.82
N SER A 155 -5.42 14.86 -16.09
CA SER A 155 -5.83 13.69 -15.33
C SER A 155 -6.73 12.71 -16.10
N ASP A 156 -6.87 12.84 -17.42
CA ASP A 156 -7.65 11.90 -18.25
C ASP A 156 -6.99 10.51 -18.23
N PRO A 157 -7.63 9.47 -17.64
CA PRO A 157 -7.06 8.13 -17.60
C PRO A 157 -6.80 7.56 -19.01
N ALA A 158 -7.59 7.97 -20.01
CA ALA A 158 -7.41 7.53 -21.39
C ALA A 158 -6.05 7.97 -21.98
N ALA A 159 -5.45 9.06 -21.46
CA ALA A 159 -4.14 9.53 -21.87
C ALA A 159 -2.99 8.54 -21.56
N GLN A 160 -3.19 7.63 -20.60
CA GLN A 160 -2.22 6.57 -20.32
C GLN A 160 -2.22 5.51 -21.43
N MET A 161 -3.37 5.24 -22.05
CA MET A 161 -3.55 4.18 -23.06
C MET A 161 -3.52 4.69 -24.50
N ASP A 162 -3.89 5.96 -24.73
CA ASP A 162 -3.94 6.59 -26.04
C ASP A 162 -3.15 7.91 -26.01
N ALA A 163 -2.04 7.93 -26.76
CA ALA A 163 -1.14 9.08 -26.83
C ALA A 163 -1.84 10.35 -27.39
N THR A 164 -2.87 10.20 -28.23
CA THR A 164 -3.59 11.33 -28.84
C THR A 164 -4.47 12.07 -27.83
N ARG A 165 -4.79 11.44 -26.71
CA ARG A 165 -5.54 12.03 -25.60
C ARG A 165 -4.66 12.87 -24.68
N SER A 166 -3.36 12.57 -24.61
CA SER A 166 -2.42 13.31 -23.76
C SER A 166 -2.05 14.67 -24.36
N ILE A 167 -2.04 15.69 -23.51
CA ILE A 167 -1.72 17.07 -23.89
C ILE A 167 -0.24 17.42 -23.66
N GLY A 168 0.56 16.47 -23.17
CA GLY A 168 1.92 16.75 -22.69
C GLY A 168 2.92 17.20 -23.75
N ARG A 169 2.60 17.11 -25.04
CA ARG A 169 3.40 17.64 -26.15
C ARG A 169 2.81 18.90 -26.81
N SER A 170 1.75 19.46 -26.24
CA SER A 170 1.21 20.76 -26.67
C SER A 170 2.22 21.89 -26.48
N PRO A 171 2.12 23.00 -27.24
CA PRO A 171 2.93 24.20 -27.02
C PRO A 171 2.84 24.73 -25.59
N GLU A 172 1.64 24.67 -24.99
CA GLU A 172 1.39 25.09 -23.61
C GLU A 172 2.13 24.20 -22.61
N ALA A 173 2.08 22.87 -22.77
CA ALA A 173 2.82 21.93 -21.95
C ALA A 173 4.35 22.11 -22.07
N ALA A 174 4.84 22.39 -23.28
CA ALA A 174 6.25 22.68 -23.51
C ALA A 174 6.69 23.99 -22.83
N ALA A 175 5.88 25.05 -22.94
CA ALA A 175 6.12 26.32 -22.26
C ALA A 175 6.08 26.15 -20.73
N LEU A 176 5.14 25.37 -20.19
CA LEU A 176 5.08 25.04 -18.77
C LEU A 176 6.36 24.36 -18.28
N ARG A 177 6.92 23.41 -19.02
CA ARG A 177 8.19 22.76 -18.63
C ARG A 177 9.31 23.78 -18.46
N VAL A 178 9.48 24.68 -19.42
CA VAL A 178 10.50 25.74 -19.38
C VAL A 178 10.25 26.68 -18.19
N ARG A 179 9.02 27.16 -18.02
CA ARG A 179 8.68 28.05 -16.90
C ARG A 179 8.88 27.40 -15.54
N THR A 180 8.58 26.10 -15.42
CA THR A 180 8.79 25.36 -14.18
C THR A 180 10.28 25.26 -13.85
N ASP A 181 11.11 25.02 -14.85
CA ASP A 181 12.57 24.95 -14.71
C ASP A 181 13.18 26.31 -14.32
N ASP A 182 12.68 27.41 -14.93
CA ASP A 182 13.03 28.78 -14.55
C ASP A 182 12.70 29.07 -13.07
N LEU A 183 11.49 28.69 -12.62
CA LEU A 183 11.05 28.88 -11.24
C LEU A 183 11.89 28.06 -10.25
N LEU A 184 12.29 26.84 -10.61
CA LEU A 184 13.21 26.05 -9.80
C LEU A 184 14.58 26.71 -9.70
N THR A 185 15.09 27.29 -10.79
CA THR A 185 16.34 28.07 -10.76
C THR A 185 16.22 29.29 -9.85
N GLN A 186 15.09 30.01 -9.93
CA GLN A 186 14.82 31.14 -9.05
C GLN A 186 14.74 30.72 -7.57
N LEU A 187 14.13 29.57 -7.27
CA LEU A 187 14.05 29.03 -5.91
C LEU A 187 15.44 28.85 -5.27
N TYR A 188 16.44 28.42 -6.05
CA TYR A 188 17.82 28.33 -5.58
C TYR A 188 18.51 29.69 -5.49
N ALA A 189 18.35 30.54 -6.50
CA ALA A 189 18.95 31.88 -6.51
C ALA A 189 18.51 32.72 -5.30
N ASP A 190 17.25 32.59 -4.92
CA ASP A 190 16.65 33.31 -3.78
C ASP A 190 16.71 32.55 -2.46
N ALA A 191 17.35 31.37 -2.42
CA ALA A 191 17.29 30.47 -1.26
C ALA A 191 17.67 31.13 0.08
N PRO A 192 18.77 31.92 0.20
CA PRO A 192 19.11 32.57 1.47
C PRO A 192 18.00 33.47 2.00
N ARG A 193 17.44 34.31 1.12
CA ARG A 193 16.34 35.24 1.44
C ARG A 193 15.05 34.49 1.79
N LEU A 194 14.68 33.50 0.98
CA LEU A 194 13.45 32.73 1.18
C LEU A 194 13.50 31.94 2.48
N ILE A 195 14.62 31.27 2.77
CA ILE A 195 14.82 30.50 4.01
C ILE A 195 14.79 31.42 5.23
N GLU A 196 15.47 32.58 5.19
CA GLU A 196 15.44 33.56 6.27
C GLU A 196 14.02 34.07 6.55
N SER A 197 13.24 34.34 5.49
CA SER A 197 11.86 34.81 5.62
C SER A 197 10.83 33.73 5.99
N THR A 198 11.18 32.45 5.82
CA THR A 198 10.29 31.32 6.06
C THR A 198 10.97 30.26 6.92
N SER A 199 11.54 29.21 6.33
CA SER A 199 12.41 28.22 6.97
C SER A 199 13.02 27.27 5.93
N LEU A 200 14.07 26.53 6.30
CA LEU A 200 14.64 25.49 5.45
C LEU A 200 13.63 24.38 5.11
N PRO A 201 12.82 23.84 6.04
CA PRO A 201 11.75 22.89 5.71
C PRO A 201 10.71 23.43 4.73
N ALA A 202 10.33 24.70 4.83
CA ALA A 202 9.40 25.31 3.87
C ALA A 202 10.02 25.39 2.46
N TRP A 203 11.29 25.77 2.36
CA TRP A 203 12.04 25.77 1.11
C TRP A 203 12.13 24.36 0.50
N GLN A 204 12.40 23.34 1.32
CA GLN A 204 12.48 21.94 0.88
C GLN A 204 11.13 21.43 0.35
N ARG A 205 10.01 21.82 0.97
CA ARG A 205 8.65 21.52 0.47
C ARG A 205 8.37 22.20 -0.86
N ALA A 206 8.78 23.45 -1.02
CA ALA A 206 8.65 24.17 -2.30
C ALA A 206 9.51 23.51 -3.40
N ARG A 207 10.73 23.07 -3.07
CA ARG A 207 11.58 22.28 -3.98
C ARG A 207 10.89 20.99 -4.41
N ALA A 208 10.33 20.23 -3.46
CA ALA A 208 9.62 19.00 -3.75
C ALA A 208 8.39 19.25 -4.67
N ALA A 209 7.63 20.32 -4.43
CA ALA A 209 6.51 20.71 -5.28
C ALA A 209 6.96 21.04 -6.72
N GLY A 210 8.03 21.83 -6.87
CA GLY A 210 8.60 22.14 -8.18
C GLY A 210 9.12 20.91 -8.92
N THR A 211 9.81 20.00 -8.21
CA THR A 211 10.28 18.73 -8.76
C THR A 211 9.12 17.84 -9.20
N ALA A 212 8.05 17.75 -8.41
CA ALA A 212 6.84 16.99 -8.75
C ALA A 212 6.14 17.58 -9.99
N ALA A 213 5.95 18.91 -10.05
CA ALA A 213 5.39 19.60 -11.20
C ALA A 213 6.18 19.31 -12.49
N LEU A 214 7.50 19.50 -12.46
CA LEU A 214 8.36 19.28 -13.61
C LEU A 214 8.39 17.81 -14.02
N GLY A 215 8.40 16.90 -13.05
CA GLY A 215 8.31 15.45 -13.26
C GLY A 215 7.02 15.05 -13.97
N LEU A 216 5.87 15.52 -13.49
CA LEU A 216 4.56 15.28 -14.13
C LEU A 216 4.54 15.83 -15.56
N LEU A 217 5.04 17.05 -15.80
CA LEU A 217 5.11 17.62 -17.14
C LEU A 217 6.01 16.82 -18.10
N ARG A 218 7.05 16.16 -17.59
CA ARG A 218 7.92 15.24 -18.37
C ARG A 218 7.20 13.91 -18.62
N TYR A 219 6.56 13.36 -17.61
CA TYR A 219 5.75 12.13 -17.73
C TYR A 219 4.65 12.29 -18.78
N HIS A 220 3.88 13.38 -18.72
CA HIS A 220 2.85 13.70 -19.71
C HIS A 220 3.42 13.87 -21.13
N ALA A 221 4.64 14.40 -21.26
CA ALA A 221 5.32 14.51 -22.55
C ALA A 221 5.58 13.14 -23.20
N VAL A 222 5.96 12.16 -22.38
CA VAL A 222 6.16 10.77 -22.81
C VAL A 222 4.80 10.10 -23.06
N ALA A 223 3.80 10.37 -22.23
CA ALA A 223 2.44 9.85 -22.45
C ALA A 223 1.85 10.29 -23.80
N ALA A 224 2.22 11.47 -24.30
CA ALA A 224 1.84 11.99 -25.62
C ALA A 224 2.80 11.58 -26.77
N ASP A 225 3.81 10.75 -26.53
CA ASP A 225 4.72 10.26 -27.57
C ASP A 225 3.96 9.30 -28.52
N PRO A 226 4.01 9.48 -29.86
CA PRO A 226 3.32 8.59 -30.81
C PRO A 226 4.02 7.23 -31.03
N ALA A 227 5.05 6.88 -30.25
CA ALA A 227 5.67 5.56 -30.26
C ALA A 227 4.66 4.42 -29.99
N SER A 228 5.08 3.17 -30.22
CA SER A 228 4.20 2.02 -29.95
C SER A 228 3.75 1.97 -28.49
N PRO A 229 2.58 1.38 -28.17
CA PRO A 229 2.09 1.30 -26.80
C PRO A 229 3.11 0.69 -25.81
N ALA A 230 3.83 -0.36 -26.21
CA ALA A 230 4.85 -1.00 -25.38
C ALA A 230 6.06 -0.09 -25.10
N GLU A 231 6.60 0.56 -26.14
CA GLU A 231 7.74 1.48 -25.99
C GLU A 231 7.35 2.70 -25.15
N ARG A 232 6.17 3.26 -25.39
CA ARG A 232 5.66 4.42 -24.66
C ARG A 232 5.44 4.10 -23.19
N THR A 233 4.77 2.98 -22.89
CA THR A 233 4.52 2.53 -21.52
C THR A 233 5.84 2.22 -20.78
N SER A 234 6.79 1.54 -21.45
CA SER A 234 8.13 1.31 -20.89
C SER A 234 8.85 2.61 -20.54
N ARG A 235 8.80 3.62 -21.41
CA ARG A 235 9.38 4.95 -21.14
C ARG A 235 8.66 5.67 -20.01
N MET A 236 7.34 5.54 -19.89
CA MET A 236 6.56 6.13 -18.80
C MET A 236 6.95 5.53 -17.45
N LEU A 237 7.08 4.20 -17.38
CA LEU A 237 7.59 3.49 -16.20
C LEU A 237 9.01 3.93 -15.86
N GLY A 238 9.90 4.01 -16.85
CA GLY A 238 11.26 4.53 -16.67
C GLY A 238 11.30 5.98 -16.16
N VAL A 239 10.40 6.86 -16.62
CA VAL A 239 10.29 8.22 -16.08
C VAL A 239 9.80 8.22 -14.64
N ARG A 240 8.80 7.40 -14.29
CA ARG A 240 8.31 7.26 -12.91
C ARG A 240 9.45 6.82 -11.98
N ASP A 241 10.17 5.76 -12.35
CA ASP A 241 11.30 5.26 -11.55
C ASP A 241 12.48 6.24 -11.48
N ALA A 242 12.75 7.01 -12.54
CA ALA A 242 13.75 8.08 -12.49
C ALA A 242 13.34 9.21 -11.52
N LEU A 243 12.05 9.56 -11.44
CA LEU A 243 11.54 10.52 -10.46
C LEU A 243 11.61 9.94 -9.05
N MET A 244 11.30 8.65 -8.88
CA MET A 244 11.46 7.93 -7.62
C MET A 244 12.92 7.92 -7.15
N ALA A 245 13.87 7.61 -8.03
CA ALA A 245 15.30 7.67 -7.72
C ALA A 245 15.73 9.07 -7.28
N ARG A 246 15.31 10.11 -8.02
CA ARG A 246 15.61 11.50 -7.65
C ARG A 246 15.02 11.85 -6.28
N ASN A 247 13.80 11.41 -6.00
CA ASN A 247 13.18 11.62 -4.70
C ASN A 247 13.96 10.94 -3.57
N LEU A 248 14.44 9.71 -3.76
CA LEU A 248 15.28 9.01 -2.78
C LEU A 248 16.60 9.74 -2.52
N LEU A 249 17.26 10.24 -3.58
CA LEU A 249 18.51 11.00 -3.44
C LEU A 249 18.29 12.31 -2.70
N ASP A 250 17.21 13.02 -3.02
CA ASP A 250 16.81 14.24 -2.31
C ASP A 250 16.50 13.93 -0.83
N ILE A 251 15.80 12.84 -0.53
CA ILE A 251 15.52 12.43 0.86
C ILE A 251 16.81 12.06 1.59
N ARG A 252 17.73 11.38 0.92
CA ARG A 252 19.05 11.05 1.48
C ARG A 252 19.88 12.30 1.78
N GLU A 253 19.83 13.32 0.92
CA GLU A 253 20.42 14.62 1.20
C GLU A 253 19.83 15.25 2.48
N LEU A 254 18.51 15.18 2.66
CA LEU A 254 17.81 15.71 3.84
C LEU A 254 18.17 14.98 5.15
N GLU A 255 18.32 13.66 5.06
CA GLU A 255 18.51 12.77 6.22
C GLU A 255 19.98 12.45 6.49
N HIS A 256 20.92 13.04 5.72
CA HIS A 256 22.34 12.71 5.75
C HIS A 256 22.94 12.73 7.16
N ASP A 257 22.67 13.79 7.93
CA ASP A 257 23.20 13.98 9.28
C ASP A 257 22.34 13.33 10.37
N ARG A 258 21.22 12.69 10.00
CA ARG A 258 20.26 12.10 10.95
C ARG A 258 20.42 10.60 11.07
N GLY A 259 20.77 9.92 9.98
CA GLY A 259 21.07 8.50 9.97
C GLY A 259 20.60 7.78 8.71
N PRO A 260 20.66 6.44 8.70
CA PRO A 260 20.14 5.64 7.60
C PRO A 260 18.62 5.76 7.40
N THR A 261 18.16 5.33 6.23
CA THR A 261 16.76 5.40 5.79
C THR A 261 16.35 4.01 5.34
N LEU A 262 15.22 3.53 5.86
CA LEU A 262 14.55 2.35 5.34
C LEU A 262 13.67 2.77 4.16
N VAL A 263 13.82 2.11 3.01
CA VAL A 263 12.91 2.24 1.87
C VAL A 263 12.12 0.95 1.75
N PHE A 264 10.79 1.05 1.71
CA PHE A 264 9.92 -0.09 1.54
C PHE A 264 9.04 0.10 0.30
N ALA A 265 9.17 -0.82 -0.65
CA ALA A 265 8.53 -0.74 -1.95
C ALA A 265 8.49 -2.12 -2.61
N HIS A 266 7.83 -2.22 -3.75
CA HIS A 266 7.87 -3.42 -4.57
C HIS A 266 9.30 -3.75 -5.03
N ASN A 267 9.66 -5.04 -5.12
CA ASN A 267 10.97 -5.52 -5.59
C ASN A 267 11.40 -4.84 -6.90
N ARG A 268 10.47 -4.69 -7.85
CA ARG A 268 10.72 -4.06 -9.16
C ARG A 268 11.11 -2.59 -9.12
N HIS A 269 10.82 -1.89 -8.03
CA HIS A 269 11.28 -0.51 -7.83
C HIS A 269 12.65 -0.45 -7.14
N LEU A 270 13.13 -1.57 -6.56
CA LEU A 270 14.34 -1.62 -5.73
C LEU A 270 15.47 -2.49 -6.32
N GLN A 271 15.16 -3.40 -7.24
CA GLN A 271 16.14 -4.30 -7.86
C GLN A 271 17.16 -3.57 -8.75
N ARG A 272 18.32 -4.18 -8.99
CA ARG A 272 19.44 -3.52 -9.69
C ARG A 272 19.49 -3.77 -11.20
N HIS A 273 18.92 -4.86 -11.66
CA HIS A 273 18.82 -5.19 -13.08
C HIS A 273 17.55 -4.56 -13.70
N PRO A 274 17.44 -4.48 -15.04
CA PRO A 274 16.23 -4.01 -15.68
C PRO A 274 14.97 -4.73 -15.16
N SER A 275 13.96 -3.95 -14.83
CA SER A 275 12.63 -4.42 -14.49
C SER A 275 11.89 -4.80 -15.76
N ARG A 276 11.16 -5.92 -15.70
CA ARG A 276 10.35 -6.43 -16.80
C ARG A 276 8.92 -6.68 -16.38
N TRP A 277 7.96 -6.46 -17.28
CA TRP A 277 6.56 -6.75 -17.02
C TRP A 277 5.81 -7.07 -18.30
N GLU A 278 5.26 -8.29 -18.39
CA GLU A 278 4.24 -8.61 -19.38
C GLU A 278 2.87 -8.11 -18.92
N LEU A 279 2.30 -7.13 -19.62
CA LEU A 279 1.02 -6.53 -19.27
C LEU A 279 0.20 -6.25 -20.54
N ALA A 280 -1.03 -6.77 -20.59
CA ALA A 280 -1.95 -6.57 -21.72
C ALA A 280 -1.33 -6.90 -23.11
N GLY A 281 -0.48 -7.92 -23.17
CA GLY A 281 0.23 -8.35 -24.39
C GLY A 281 1.43 -7.47 -24.76
N MET A 282 1.82 -6.52 -23.91
CA MET A 282 3.06 -5.74 -24.05
C MET A 282 4.16 -6.37 -23.20
N ASP A 283 5.35 -6.48 -23.76
CA ASP A 283 6.58 -6.75 -23.02
C ASP A 283 7.22 -5.40 -22.67
N LEU A 284 7.22 -5.06 -21.38
CA LEU A 284 7.67 -3.77 -20.85
C LEU A 284 9.03 -3.94 -20.17
N GLU A 285 9.97 -3.05 -20.45
CA GLU A 285 11.30 -3.07 -19.83
C GLU A 285 11.76 -1.64 -19.46
N TRP A 286 12.26 -1.46 -18.24
CA TRP A 286 12.81 -0.18 -17.76
C TRP A 286 13.83 -0.37 -16.64
N PHE A 287 14.60 0.67 -16.32
CA PHE A 287 15.45 0.66 -15.12
C PHE A 287 14.67 1.21 -13.93
N SER A 288 14.73 0.48 -12.82
CA SER A 288 14.07 0.86 -11.56
C SER A 288 14.76 2.03 -10.85
N ALA A 289 14.10 2.55 -9.82
CA ALA A 289 14.69 3.52 -8.90
C ALA A 289 15.92 2.93 -8.20
N GLY A 290 15.81 1.67 -7.76
CA GLY A 290 16.87 0.84 -7.16
C GLY A 290 18.11 0.72 -8.04
N ALA A 291 17.95 0.44 -9.33
CA ALA A 291 19.04 0.38 -10.29
C ALA A 291 19.76 1.73 -10.40
N THR A 292 18.99 2.82 -10.47
CA THR A 292 19.53 4.18 -10.56
C THR A 292 20.29 4.58 -9.28
N VAL A 293 19.70 4.39 -8.10
CA VAL A 293 20.36 4.73 -6.82
C VAL A 293 21.54 3.81 -6.54
N SER A 294 21.48 2.54 -6.93
CA SER A 294 22.63 1.62 -6.82
C SER A 294 23.80 2.10 -7.66
N ALA A 295 23.56 2.60 -8.88
CA ALA A 295 24.62 3.13 -9.74
C ALA A 295 25.25 4.42 -9.18
N LEU A 296 24.47 5.24 -8.47
CA LEU A 296 24.92 6.53 -7.95
C LEU A 296 25.50 6.48 -6.53
N LEU A 297 24.98 5.59 -5.67
CA LEU A 297 25.40 5.44 -4.28
C LEU A 297 26.35 4.25 -4.04
N GLY A 298 26.44 3.32 -5.00
CA GLY A 298 27.27 2.13 -4.88
C GLY A 298 26.94 1.30 -3.63
N ALA A 299 27.96 0.96 -2.86
CA ALA A 299 27.82 0.13 -1.64
C ALA A 299 26.97 0.77 -0.53
N ALA A 300 26.68 2.08 -0.59
CA ALA A 300 25.83 2.74 0.38
C ALA A 300 24.33 2.41 0.21
N TYR A 301 23.96 1.77 -0.91
CA TYR A 301 22.64 1.19 -1.14
C TYR A 301 22.67 -0.34 -0.96
N VAL A 302 21.88 -0.82 0.00
CA VAL A 302 21.67 -2.25 0.27
C VAL A 302 20.24 -2.61 -0.10
N PHE A 303 20.06 -3.70 -0.84
CA PHE A 303 18.76 -4.20 -1.27
C PHE A 303 18.51 -5.60 -0.70
N VAL A 304 17.40 -5.74 0.00
CA VAL A 304 16.85 -6.99 0.51
C VAL A 304 15.59 -7.30 -0.28
N ALA A 305 15.59 -8.38 -1.05
CA ALA A 305 14.44 -8.77 -1.85
C ALA A 305 13.37 -9.44 -0.98
N GLY A 306 12.10 -9.13 -1.22
CA GLY A 306 10.98 -9.87 -0.63
C GLY A 306 10.67 -11.11 -1.44
N SER A 307 10.31 -12.21 -0.77
CA SER A 307 9.94 -13.47 -1.42
C SER A 307 8.77 -14.12 -0.69
N LEU A 308 7.84 -14.75 -1.43
CA LEU A 308 6.62 -15.33 -0.89
C LEU A 308 6.47 -16.78 -1.34
N GLY A 309 6.29 -17.68 -0.37
CA GLY A 309 6.03 -19.11 -0.60
C GLY A 309 4.58 -19.34 -1.00
N ALA A 310 3.76 -19.84 -0.08
CA ALA A 310 2.32 -19.93 -0.28
C ALA A 310 1.64 -18.65 0.20
N SER A 311 0.44 -18.32 -0.29
CA SER A 311 -0.41 -17.28 0.27
C SER A 311 -1.88 -17.59 -0.01
N PRO A 312 -2.65 -18.02 1.02
CA PRO A 312 -4.09 -18.24 0.87
C PRO A 312 -4.84 -16.97 0.42
N SER A 313 -4.41 -15.78 0.85
CA SER A 313 -5.04 -14.51 0.44
C SER A 313 -4.88 -14.20 -1.05
N LEU A 314 -3.93 -14.85 -1.73
CA LEU A 314 -3.64 -14.65 -3.14
C LEU A 314 -3.96 -15.89 -3.98
N GLY A 315 -4.50 -16.95 -3.37
CA GLY A 315 -4.62 -18.26 -4.03
C GLY A 315 -3.28 -18.82 -4.50
N LEU A 316 -2.18 -18.40 -3.87
CA LEU A 316 -0.84 -18.88 -4.22
C LEU A 316 -0.58 -20.19 -3.50
N GLU A 317 -0.56 -21.27 -4.27
CA GLU A 317 -0.13 -22.58 -3.83
C GLU A 317 1.33 -22.59 -3.36
N PRO A 318 1.75 -23.58 -2.55
CA PRO A 318 3.16 -23.78 -2.23
C PRO A 318 4.04 -23.85 -3.49
N PRO A 319 5.22 -23.21 -3.47
CA PRO A 319 6.12 -23.22 -4.62
C PRO A 319 6.69 -24.62 -4.86
N ALA A 320 6.97 -24.96 -6.13
CA ALA A 320 7.64 -26.21 -6.47
C ALA A 320 9.08 -26.21 -5.91
N PRO A 321 9.62 -27.35 -5.45
CA PRO A 321 10.95 -27.43 -4.81
C PRO A 321 12.10 -26.91 -5.67
N GLU A 322 11.94 -26.97 -7.00
CA GLU A 322 12.96 -26.56 -7.98
C GLU A 322 12.98 -25.06 -8.27
N THR A 323 12.12 -24.28 -7.59
CA THR A 323 12.08 -22.82 -7.70
C THR A 323 12.90 -22.15 -6.60
N PHE A 324 13.29 -20.89 -6.80
CA PHE A 324 13.96 -20.11 -5.76
C PHE A 324 13.16 -20.10 -4.45
N GLU A 325 11.86 -19.81 -4.52
CA GLU A 325 10.95 -19.85 -3.37
C GLU A 325 10.87 -21.25 -2.74
N GLY A 326 10.81 -22.30 -3.57
CA GLY A 326 10.78 -23.69 -3.09
C GLY A 326 12.02 -24.07 -2.29
N SER A 327 13.19 -23.55 -2.67
CA SER A 327 14.46 -23.79 -1.95
C SER A 327 14.53 -23.13 -0.57
N LEU A 328 13.69 -22.14 -0.30
CA LEU A 328 13.63 -21.41 0.97
C LEU A 328 12.75 -22.11 2.02
N GLY A 329 11.88 -23.02 1.59
CA GLY A 329 11.01 -23.81 2.45
C GLY A 329 9.79 -23.05 2.98
N GLU A 330 9.05 -23.66 3.91
CA GLU A 330 7.78 -23.11 4.42
C GLU A 330 7.94 -22.07 5.54
N GLY A 331 9.16 -21.86 6.02
CA GLY A 331 9.45 -20.97 7.13
C GLY A 331 9.65 -19.52 6.70
N THR A 332 9.05 -18.58 7.42
CA THR A 332 9.38 -17.16 7.29
C THR A 332 10.75 -16.86 7.89
N GLY A 333 11.64 -16.23 7.14
CA GLY A 333 13.03 -16.04 7.55
C GLY A 333 13.85 -15.12 6.66
N TRP A 334 15.12 -14.98 7.03
CA TRP A 334 16.11 -14.15 6.35
C TRP A 334 17.20 -15.02 5.77
N PHE A 335 17.42 -14.94 4.46
CA PHE A 335 18.27 -15.88 3.74
C PHE A 335 19.35 -15.14 2.93
N PRO A 336 20.61 -15.60 2.97
CA PRO A 336 21.64 -15.06 2.10
C PRO A 336 21.43 -15.55 0.66
N PRO A 337 21.67 -14.69 -0.35
CA PRO A 337 21.39 -15.01 -1.76
C PRO A 337 22.13 -16.27 -2.24
N GLY A 338 23.35 -16.50 -1.74
CA GLY A 338 24.17 -17.66 -2.09
C GLY A 338 23.64 -19.01 -1.62
N GLN A 339 22.57 -19.05 -0.81
CA GLN A 339 21.88 -20.28 -0.41
C GLN A 339 20.72 -20.67 -1.34
N LEU A 340 20.19 -19.73 -2.13
CA LEU A 340 19.07 -19.99 -3.01
C LEU A 340 19.48 -20.92 -4.16
N ARG A 341 18.61 -21.84 -4.52
CA ARG A 341 18.79 -22.80 -5.62
C ARG A 341 17.52 -22.85 -6.45
N GLY A 342 17.63 -23.31 -7.70
CA GLY A 342 16.49 -23.47 -8.59
C GLY A 342 16.36 -22.37 -9.63
N GLU A 343 15.16 -22.27 -10.18
CA GLU A 343 14.78 -21.38 -11.28
C GLU A 343 13.68 -20.40 -10.83
N PRO A 344 13.41 -19.32 -11.57
CA PRO A 344 12.27 -18.45 -11.30
C PRO A 344 10.95 -19.21 -11.28
N ARG A 345 10.10 -18.96 -10.27
CA ARG A 345 8.75 -19.53 -10.20
C ARG A 345 7.88 -18.97 -11.33
N VAL A 346 7.11 -19.84 -11.98
CA VAL A 346 6.06 -19.43 -12.95
C VAL A 346 4.72 -19.42 -12.23
N THR A 347 3.94 -18.36 -12.45
CA THR A 347 2.63 -18.16 -11.82
C THR A 347 1.65 -17.52 -12.81
N ALA A 348 0.36 -17.83 -12.67
CA ALA A 348 -0.71 -17.18 -13.42
C ALA A 348 -1.19 -15.88 -12.73
N GLU A 349 -0.87 -15.66 -11.45
CA GLU A 349 -1.25 -14.45 -10.71
C GLU A 349 -0.41 -13.26 -11.20
N GLN A 350 -1.06 -12.34 -11.93
CA GLN A 350 -0.40 -11.21 -12.58
C GLN A 350 0.04 -10.10 -11.61
N ARG A 351 -0.40 -10.15 -10.34
CA ARG A 351 -0.04 -9.19 -9.28
C ARG A 351 0.95 -9.75 -8.26
N TYR A 352 1.49 -10.94 -8.51
CA TYR A 352 2.57 -11.54 -7.76
C TYR A 352 3.80 -11.69 -8.66
N PHE A 353 4.95 -11.20 -8.17
CA PHE A 353 6.19 -11.16 -8.92
C PHE A 353 7.27 -11.97 -8.19
N PRO A 354 7.45 -13.24 -8.57
CA PRO A 354 8.44 -14.12 -7.93
C PRO A 354 9.87 -13.63 -8.16
N LEU A 355 10.80 -14.19 -7.39
CA LEU A 355 12.22 -13.95 -7.57
C LEU A 355 12.65 -14.39 -8.98
N ASP A 356 13.45 -13.55 -9.61
CA ASP A 356 14.18 -13.89 -10.82
C ASP A 356 15.69 -13.94 -10.56
N THR A 357 16.45 -14.47 -11.53
CA THR A 357 17.89 -14.65 -11.41
C THR A 357 18.61 -13.32 -11.13
N GLY A 358 18.20 -12.25 -11.80
CA GLY A 358 18.81 -10.93 -11.61
C GLY A 358 18.58 -10.40 -10.19
N THR A 359 17.42 -10.67 -9.61
CA THR A 359 17.05 -10.26 -8.25
C THR A 359 17.89 -11.02 -7.23
N VAL A 360 18.02 -12.34 -7.40
CA VAL A 360 18.82 -13.20 -6.51
C VAL A 360 20.30 -12.83 -6.56
N GLU A 361 20.87 -12.65 -7.76
CA GLU A 361 22.26 -12.24 -7.93
C GLU A 361 22.52 -10.80 -7.45
N GLY A 362 21.50 -9.96 -7.55
CA GLY A 362 21.58 -8.52 -7.32
C GLY A 362 21.06 -8.06 -5.96
N CYS A 363 20.81 -8.93 -4.99
CA CYS A 363 20.41 -8.55 -3.62
C CYS A 363 21.45 -8.96 -2.58
N GLU A 364 21.47 -8.31 -1.42
CA GLU A 364 22.32 -8.70 -0.30
C GLU A 364 21.70 -9.79 0.57
N ALA A 365 20.37 -9.89 0.57
CA ALA A 365 19.61 -10.89 1.29
C ALA A 365 18.19 -11.02 0.72
N VAL A 366 17.51 -12.09 1.11
CA VAL A 366 16.10 -12.35 0.82
C VAL A 366 15.33 -12.45 2.13
N LEU A 367 14.31 -11.60 2.31
CA LEU A 367 13.29 -11.74 3.33
C LEU A 367 12.17 -12.61 2.76
N HIS A 368 12.09 -13.86 3.21
CA HIS A 368 11.11 -14.82 2.73
C HIS A 368 9.95 -14.96 3.72
N VAL A 369 8.73 -14.90 3.21
CA VAL A 369 7.49 -15.26 3.91
C VAL A 369 7.06 -16.62 3.38
N GLY A 370 7.24 -17.69 4.17
CA GLY A 370 7.01 -19.06 3.69
C GLY A 370 5.55 -19.41 3.48
N SER A 371 4.67 -18.85 4.33
CA SER A 371 3.23 -18.86 4.14
C SER A 371 2.66 -17.50 4.50
N GLY A 372 1.93 -16.92 3.57
CA GLY A 372 1.25 -15.64 3.69
C GLY A 372 0.21 -15.65 4.80
N ASP A 373 -0.14 -14.45 5.25
CA ASP A 373 -1.05 -14.28 6.37
C ASP A 373 -2.50 -14.39 5.91
N ASP A 374 -3.28 -15.23 6.59
CA ASP A 374 -4.73 -15.22 6.45
C ASP A 374 -5.29 -14.00 7.21
N PRO A 375 -5.78 -12.94 6.52
CA PRO A 375 -6.16 -11.67 7.15
C PRO A 375 -7.29 -11.83 8.17
N ALA A 376 -8.08 -12.91 8.02
CA ALA A 376 -9.19 -13.25 8.87
C ALA A 376 -8.81 -14.17 10.04
N ALA A 377 -7.56 -14.65 10.13
CA ALA A 377 -7.13 -15.66 11.10
C ALA A 377 -7.39 -15.23 12.55
N GLU A 378 -7.00 -14.02 12.92
CA GLU A 378 -7.19 -13.50 14.28
C GLU A 378 -8.69 -13.42 14.63
N THR A 379 -9.49 -12.86 13.72
CA THR A 379 -10.95 -12.78 13.89
C THR A 379 -11.58 -14.16 14.02
N ALA A 380 -11.17 -15.13 13.20
CA ALA A 380 -11.67 -16.50 13.30
C ALA A 380 -11.25 -17.18 14.61
N ALA A 381 -10.01 -16.99 15.05
CA ALA A 381 -9.52 -17.52 16.32
C ALA A 381 -10.34 -17.00 17.51
N ARG A 382 -10.61 -15.69 17.57
CA ARG A 382 -11.46 -15.09 18.60
C ARG A 382 -12.88 -15.66 18.62
N ILE A 383 -13.48 -15.91 17.46
CA ILE A 383 -14.82 -16.52 17.39
C ILE A 383 -14.77 -17.97 17.92
N MET A 384 -13.69 -18.70 17.65
CA MET A 384 -13.50 -20.07 18.12
C MET A 384 -13.22 -20.19 19.62
N GLU A 385 -12.74 -19.14 20.27
CA GLU A 385 -12.58 -19.08 21.73
C GLU A 385 -13.93 -19.04 22.47
N LEU A 386 -15.00 -18.63 21.79
CA LEU A 386 -16.33 -18.62 22.38
C LEU A 386 -16.83 -20.04 22.70
N PRO A 387 -17.55 -20.22 23.82
CA PRO A 387 -17.94 -21.54 24.29
C PRO A 387 -18.93 -22.22 23.34
N GLY A 388 -18.58 -23.45 22.96
CA GLY A 388 -19.42 -24.32 22.14
C GLY A 388 -19.56 -23.88 20.68
N VAL A 389 -18.54 -23.23 20.12
CA VAL A 389 -18.51 -22.87 18.70
C VAL A 389 -17.86 -23.97 17.86
N ALA A 390 -18.46 -24.25 16.71
CA ALA A 390 -17.87 -25.08 15.66
C ALA A 390 -17.67 -24.26 14.39
N GLN A 391 -16.52 -24.39 13.75
CA GLN A 391 -16.22 -23.79 12.45
C GLN A 391 -16.36 -24.82 11.33
N HIS A 392 -16.87 -24.35 10.20
CA HIS A 392 -16.71 -25.01 8.90
C HIS A 392 -16.01 -24.04 7.95
N ARG A 393 -14.88 -24.47 7.39
CA ARG A 393 -14.16 -23.77 6.33
C ARG A 393 -14.42 -24.49 5.01
N ILE A 394 -14.66 -23.76 3.94
CA ILE A 394 -14.79 -24.33 2.59
C ILE A 394 -13.38 -24.61 2.06
N GLU A 395 -13.08 -25.88 1.80
CA GLU A 395 -11.77 -26.32 1.30
C GLU A 395 -11.72 -26.37 -0.24
N PRO A 396 -10.52 -26.23 -0.85
CA PRO A 396 -10.30 -26.22 -2.31
C PRO A 396 -10.74 -27.46 -3.13
N ASP A 397 -11.31 -28.48 -2.50
CA ASP A 397 -11.77 -29.72 -3.13
C ASP A 397 -13.22 -30.08 -2.77
N SER A 398 -13.93 -29.17 -2.10
CA SER A 398 -15.29 -29.36 -1.58
C SER A 398 -16.38 -29.52 -2.66
N GLY A 399 -16.04 -29.40 -3.95
CA GLY A 399 -16.98 -29.36 -5.06
C GLY A 399 -17.78 -28.05 -5.16
N MET A 400 -17.50 -27.09 -4.27
CA MET A 400 -18.05 -25.74 -4.30
C MET A 400 -17.24 -24.85 -5.27
N PRO A 401 -17.83 -23.78 -5.83
CA PRO A 401 -17.12 -22.86 -6.71
C PRO A 401 -15.84 -22.30 -6.07
N GLU A 402 -14.80 -22.11 -6.88
CA GLU A 402 -13.48 -21.64 -6.42
C GLU A 402 -13.53 -20.34 -5.62
N TYR A 403 -14.41 -19.41 -6.01
CA TYR A 403 -14.52 -18.13 -5.33
C TYR A 403 -14.98 -18.25 -3.87
N VAL A 404 -15.68 -19.32 -3.46
CA VAL A 404 -16.11 -19.50 -2.05
C VAL A 404 -15.08 -20.23 -1.19
N TRP A 405 -13.96 -20.66 -1.75
CA TRP A 405 -12.93 -21.34 -0.98
C TRP A 405 -12.34 -20.40 0.08
N GLY A 406 -12.08 -20.95 1.27
CA GLY A 406 -11.59 -20.18 2.41
C GLY A 406 -12.66 -19.52 3.26
N ASP A 407 -13.92 -19.41 2.78
CA ASP A 407 -15.04 -18.90 3.58
C ASP A 407 -15.22 -19.70 4.86
N ARG A 408 -15.54 -18.97 5.94
CA ARG A 408 -15.67 -19.55 7.29
C ARG A 408 -17.07 -19.32 7.81
N PHE A 409 -17.67 -20.39 8.31
CA PHE A 409 -19.01 -20.41 8.90
C PHE A 409 -18.92 -20.88 10.34
N PHE A 410 -19.49 -20.10 11.27
CA PHE A 410 -19.43 -20.37 12.69
C PHE A 410 -20.81 -20.70 13.25
N PHE A 411 -20.90 -21.83 13.94
CA PHE A 411 -22.14 -22.41 14.47
C PHE A 411 -22.07 -22.53 15.99
N ALA A 412 -23.21 -22.34 16.65
CA ALA A 412 -23.32 -22.57 18.09
C ALA A 412 -23.77 -24.03 18.30
N GLY A 413 -22.88 -24.91 18.74
CA GLY A 413 -23.16 -26.33 18.95
C GLY A 413 -22.99 -27.21 17.70
N ALA A 414 -23.46 -28.45 17.78
CA ALA A 414 -23.24 -29.47 16.75
C ALA A 414 -24.18 -29.37 15.53
N ASP A 415 -25.27 -28.59 15.62
CA ASP A 415 -26.17 -28.36 14.49
C ASP A 415 -25.59 -27.30 13.55
N ARG A 416 -25.31 -27.70 12.31
CA ARG A 416 -24.68 -26.90 11.25
C ARG A 416 -25.68 -26.26 10.29
N ASN A 417 -26.96 -26.16 10.65
CA ASN A 417 -27.98 -25.63 9.74
C ASN A 417 -27.94 -24.11 9.54
N ARG A 418 -27.56 -23.32 10.55
CA ARG A 418 -27.57 -21.85 10.46
C ARG A 418 -26.38 -21.23 11.22
N PRO A 419 -25.42 -20.61 10.52
CA PRO A 419 -24.32 -19.92 11.17
C PRO A 419 -24.83 -18.70 11.95
N PHE A 420 -24.15 -18.35 13.04
CA PHE A 420 -24.38 -17.08 13.75
C PHE A 420 -23.39 -15.99 13.30
N ALA A 421 -22.27 -16.39 12.70
CA ALA A 421 -21.30 -15.51 12.08
C ALA A 421 -20.68 -16.18 10.85
N THR A 422 -20.24 -15.37 9.88
CA THR A 422 -19.43 -15.83 8.74
C THR A 422 -18.29 -14.87 8.46
N ILE A 423 -17.20 -15.37 7.89
CA ILE A 423 -16.12 -14.55 7.34
C ILE A 423 -15.99 -14.92 5.87
N VAL A 424 -16.10 -13.90 5.01
CA VAL A 424 -15.99 -14.03 3.55
C VAL A 424 -14.90 -13.09 3.03
N GLY A 425 -14.11 -13.55 2.06
CA GLY A 425 -12.93 -12.84 1.54
C GLY A 425 -13.05 -12.36 0.09
N HIS A 426 -14.24 -12.44 -0.49
CA HIS A 426 -14.48 -12.22 -1.92
C HIS A 426 -15.85 -11.63 -2.17
N ASP A 427 -16.04 -11.04 -3.35
CA ASP A 427 -17.35 -10.63 -3.83
C ASP A 427 -18.08 -11.81 -4.50
N ILE A 428 -19.39 -11.93 -4.28
CA ILE A 428 -20.22 -12.95 -4.94
C ILE A 428 -20.83 -12.33 -6.21
N PRO A 429 -20.46 -12.79 -7.42
CA PRO A 429 -20.99 -12.24 -8.66
C PRO A 429 -22.53 -12.21 -8.69
N ASP A 430 -23.09 -11.12 -9.22
CA ASP A 430 -24.54 -10.87 -9.35
C ASP A 430 -25.35 -10.85 -8.03
N PHE A 431 -24.70 -10.97 -6.87
CA PHE A 431 -25.38 -11.05 -5.58
C PHE A 431 -24.82 -10.08 -4.54
N ASP A 432 -23.53 -10.17 -4.22
CA ASP A 432 -22.91 -9.44 -3.12
C ASP A 432 -21.53 -8.92 -3.51
N THR A 433 -21.52 -7.80 -4.25
CA THR A 433 -20.32 -7.15 -4.78
C THR A 433 -20.10 -5.73 -4.22
N ARG A 434 -21.00 -5.27 -3.33
CA ARG A 434 -20.97 -3.87 -2.86
C ARG A 434 -19.80 -3.61 -1.90
N SER A 435 -19.29 -4.63 -1.22
CA SER A 435 -18.18 -4.48 -0.26
C SER A 435 -16.81 -4.45 -0.92
N ARG A 436 -16.68 -4.81 -2.21
CA ARG A 436 -15.42 -4.82 -2.98
C ARG A 436 -14.32 -5.65 -2.31
N LEU A 437 -14.66 -6.87 -1.90
CA LEU A 437 -13.78 -7.73 -1.11
C LEU A 437 -12.67 -8.37 -1.94
N ASP A 438 -12.76 -8.36 -3.27
CA ASP A 438 -11.69 -8.81 -4.17
C ASP A 438 -10.44 -7.91 -4.15
N ARG A 439 -10.41 -6.93 -3.24
CA ARG A 439 -9.23 -6.13 -2.95
C ARG A 439 -8.36 -6.83 -1.89
N PRO A 440 -7.04 -6.75 -2.01
CA PRO A 440 -6.16 -7.53 -1.14
C PRO A 440 -6.23 -7.18 0.34
N GLY A 441 -6.15 -8.22 1.17
CA GLY A 441 -6.31 -8.13 2.62
C GLY A 441 -7.73 -7.79 3.09
N ALA A 442 -8.72 -7.67 2.19
CA ALA A 442 -10.11 -7.42 2.58
C ALA A 442 -10.83 -8.73 2.91
N TYR A 443 -11.53 -8.71 4.03
CA TYR A 443 -12.54 -9.70 4.38
C TYR A 443 -13.68 -9.00 5.11
N ARG A 444 -14.85 -9.64 5.11
CA ARG A 444 -16.02 -9.15 5.83
C ARG A 444 -16.45 -10.16 6.87
N LEU A 445 -16.51 -9.72 8.12
CA LEU A 445 -17.18 -10.46 9.19
C LEU A 445 -18.66 -10.10 9.15
N ASN A 446 -19.51 -11.11 9.04
CA ASN A 446 -20.97 -11.00 9.05
C ASN A 446 -21.49 -11.60 10.35
N ILE A 447 -22.43 -10.92 11.02
CA ILE A 447 -22.97 -11.32 12.31
C ILE A 447 -24.50 -11.31 12.26
N GLU A 448 -25.11 -12.38 12.78
CA GLU A 448 -26.55 -12.53 12.81
C GLU A 448 -27.15 -11.86 14.06
N LEU A 449 -27.58 -10.61 13.91
CA LEU A 449 -28.05 -9.74 15.01
C LEU A 449 -29.52 -10.02 15.39
N GLY A 450 -30.32 -10.48 14.42
CA GLY A 450 -31.78 -10.51 14.57
C GLY A 450 -32.38 -9.10 14.68
N ARG A 451 -33.72 -9.03 14.71
CA ARG A 451 -34.44 -7.76 14.52
C ARG A 451 -34.20 -6.72 15.61
N SER A 452 -34.21 -7.12 16.88
CA SER A 452 -34.09 -6.19 18.01
C SER A 452 -32.73 -5.51 18.05
N GLU A 453 -31.66 -6.30 17.91
CA GLU A 453 -30.28 -5.79 17.97
C GLU A 453 -29.93 -4.99 16.72
N PHE A 454 -30.38 -5.44 15.54
CA PHE A 454 -30.24 -4.68 14.30
C PHE A 454 -30.85 -3.27 14.44
N LYS A 455 -32.07 -3.17 14.98
CA LYS A 455 -32.74 -1.89 15.18
C LYS A 455 -32.03 -1.00 16.20
N ALA A 456 -31.52 -1.59 17.28
CA ALA A 456 -30.77 -0.86 18.28
C ALA A 456 -29.47 -0.27 17.70
N LEU A 457 -28.79 -1.02 16.82
CA LEU A 457 -27.51 -0.62 16.25
C LEU A 457 -27.64 0.42 15.12
N PHE A 458 -28.64 0.27 14.24
CA PHE A 458 -28.76 1.08 13.02
C PHE A 458 -29.88 2.13 13.07
N GLY A 459 -30.74 2.11 14.10
CA GLY A 459 -31.82 3.08 14.28
C GLY A 459 -33.11 2.77 13.52
N TYR A 460 -33.12 1.76 12.65
CA TYR A 460 -34.28 1.31 11.88
C TYR A 460 -34.34 -0.22 11.79
N GLY A 461 -35.52 -0.78 11.51
CA GLY A 461 -35.70 -2.23 11.43
C GLY A 461 -35.13 -2.84 10.14
N PRO A 462 -34.79 -4.15 10.11
CA PRO A 462 -34.37 -4.85 8.89
C PRO A 462 -35.31 -4.63 7.68
N GLU A 463 -36.60 -4.52 7.94
CA GLU A 463 -37.65 -4.26 6.94
C GLU A 463 -37.54 -2.89 6.26
N GLU A 464 -36.86 -1.93 6.88
CA GLU A 464 -36.65 -0.57 6.37
C GLU A 464 -35.33 -0.43 5.60
N PHE A 465 -34.47 -1.46 5.59
CA PHE A 465 -33.12 -1.39 5.00
C PHE A 465 -33.09 -0.92 3.55
N SER A 466 -34.07 -1.32 2.73
CA SER A 466 -34.12 -0.95 1.31
C SER A 466 -34.19 0.56 1.09
N ALA A 467 -34.74 1.34 2.04
CA ALA A 467 -34.81 2.79 1.96
C ALA A 467 -33.48 3.48 2.30
N HIS A 468 -32.65 2.84 3.12
CA HIS A 468 -31.37 3.37 3.59
C HIS A 468 -30.15 2.82 2.82
N ARG A 469 -30.36 1.78 2.00
CA ARG A 469 -29.29 1.01 1.38
C ARG A 469 -28.32 1.86 0.56
N ASP A 470 -28.82 2.84 -0.18
CA ASP A 470 -27.99 3.64 -1.09
C ASP A 470 -27.25 4.80 -0.39
N GLU A 471 -27.49 5.00 0.91
CA GLU A 471 -26.78 5.97 1.75
C GLU A 471 -25.54 5.37 2.42
N ILE A 472 -25.34 4.04 2.30
CA ILE A 472 -24.30 3.30 3.01
C ILE A 472 -23.12 3.01 2.07
N ASP A 473 -21.92 3.41 2.49
CA ASP A 473 -20.68 2.93 1.88
C ASP A 473 -20.33 1.54 2.45
N PHE A 474 -20.56 0.50 1.65
CA PHE A 474 -20.28 -0.89 2.03
C PHE A 474 -18.80 -1.26 1.97
N THR A 475 -17.94 -0.36 1.49
CA THR A 475 -16.50 -0.59 1.34
C THR A 475 -15.70 -0.10 2.55
N GLU A 476 -16.31 0.72 3.40
CA GLU A 476 -15.68 1.32 4.57
C GLU A 476 -15.22 0.25 5.57
N ALA A 477 -13.93 0.29 5.92
CA ALA A 477 -13.33 -0.64 6.86
C ALA A 477 -13.53 -0.19 8.32
N ASP A 478 -13.54 -1.15 9.24
CA ASP A 478 -13.67 -0.93 10.69
C ASP A 478 -14.91 -0.10 11.08
N ARG A 479 -16.03 -0.35 10.39
CA ARG A 479 -17.34 0.24 10.68
C ARG A 479 -18.41 -0.85 10.68
N LEU A 480 -19.26 -0.86 11.72
CA LEU A 480 -20.45 -1.69 11.76
C LEU A 480 -21.53 -1.08 10.85
N ILE A 481 -21.94 -1.86 9.85
CA ILE A 481 -22.96 -1.50 8.87
C ILE A 481 -23.94 -2.65 8.69
N PRO A 482 -25.16 -2.41 8.20
CA PRO A 482 -26.03 -3.50 7.77
C PRO A 482 -25.38 -4.32 6.66
N HIS A 483 -25.63 -5.63 6.65
CA HIS A 483 -25.10 -6.51 5.59
C HIS A 483 -25.70 -6.16 4.21
N PRO A 484 -24.91 -6.01 3.14
CA PRO A 484 -25.39 -5.52 1.83
C PRO A 484 -26.49 -6.38 1.18
N ALA A 485 -26.46 -7.70 1.33
CA ALA A 485 -27.50 -8.62 0.88
C ALA A 485 -28.46 -9.11 1.98
N TYR A 486 -27.94 -9.47 3.17
CA TYR A 486 -28.71 -10.12 4.23
C TYR A 486 -29.25 -9.18 5.34
N ALA A 487 -29.11 -7.85 5.22
CA ALA A 487 -29.63 -6.91 6.22
C ALA A 487 -31.13 -7.08 6.49
N VAL A 488 -31.94 -7.37 5.46
CA VAL A 488 -33.39 -7.63 5.62
C VAL A 488 -33.71 -8.87 6.48
N GLN A 489 -32.73 -9.75 6.68
CA GLN A 489 -32.81 -10.90 7.58
C GLN A 489 -32.25 -10.60 8.98
N GLY A 490 -31.81 -9.37 9.24
CA GLY A 490 -31.22 -8.94 10.51
C GLY A 490 -29.73 -9.21 10.63
N TRP A 491 -28.99 -9.24 9.52
CA TRP A 491 -27.52 -9.37 9.54
C TRP A 491 -26.83 -8.02 9.52
N GLY A 492 -25.83 -7.87 10.38
CA GLY A 492 -24.83 -6.80 10.32
C GLY A 492 -23.53 -7.32 9.73
N SER A 493 -22.65 -6.41 9.33
CA SER A 493 -21.32 -6.72 8.85
C SER A 493 -20.32 -5.63 9.18
N VAL A 494 -19.04 -6.01 9.19
CA VAL A 494 -17.90 -5.10 9.27
C VAL A 494 -16.81 -5.60 8.33
N VAL A 495 -16.32 -4.73 7.45
CA VAL A 495 -15.17 -5.02 6.58
C VAL A 495 -13.90 -4.73 7.38
N ASN A 496 -12.94 -5.67 7.40
CA ASN A 496 -11.68 -5.56 8.14
C ASN A 496 -11.86 -4.98 9.56
N PRO A 497 -12.51 -5.70 10.50
CA PRO A 497 -12.67 -5.26 11.88
C PRO A 497 -11.36 -4.77 12.48
N GLY A 498 -11.39 -3.61 13.11
CA GLY A 498 -10.24 -2.96 13.74
C GLY A 498 -10.58 -2.38 15.11
N PRO A 499 -9.73 -1.50 15.65
CA PRO A 499 -9.90 -0.97 17.01
C PRO A 499 -11.21 -0.20 17.23
N ALA A 500 -11.80 0.43 16.21
CA ALA A 500 -13.01 1.23 16.37
C ALA A 500 -14.25 0.36 16.63
N THR A 501 -14.28 -0.87 16.08
CA THR A 501 -15.40 -1.80 16.26
C THR A 501 -15.11 -2.96 17.22
N ALA A 502 -13.86 -3.14 17.67
CA ALA A 502 -13.42 -4.31 18.43
C ALA A 502 -14.33 -4.70 19.61
N ALA A 503 -14.58 -3.78 20.54
CA ALA A 503 -15.38 -4.06 21.75
C ALA A 503 -16.84 -4.40 21.41
N GLU A 504 -17.39 -3.73 20.39
CA GLU A 504 -18.78 -3.96 19.98
C GLU A 504 -18.91 -5.27 19.18
N VAL A 505 -17.94 -5.59 18.33
CA VAL A 505 -17.87 -6.87 17.62
C VAL A 505 -17.81 -8.04 18.60
N GLU A 506 -17.00 -7.96 19.65
CA GLU A 506 -16.91 -8.98 20.70
C GLU A 506 -18.27 -9.21 21.37
N ARG A 507 -18.91 -8.12 21.83
CA ARG A 507 -20.27 -8.16 22.42
C ARG A 507 -21.30 -8.77 21.47
N LEU A 508 -21.27 -8.38 20.20
CA LEU A 508 -22.22 -8.84 19.19
C LEU A 508 -22.02 -10.32 18.83
N LEU A 509 -20.78 -10.81 18.79
CA LEU A 509 -20.47 -12.22 18.57
C LEU A 509 -20.98 -13.09 19.73
N GLU A 510 -20.76 -12.67 20.98
CA GLU A 510 -21.31 -13.36 22.15
C GLU A 510 -22.84 -13.39 22.13
N TYR A 511 -23.46 -12.26 21.78
CA TYR A 511 -24.90 -12.12 21.67
C TYR A 511 -25.47 -13.04 20.58
N ALA A 512 -24.93 -12.99 19.35
CA ALA A 512 -25.37 -13.79 18.21
C ALA A 512 -25.20 -15.30 18.49
N ARG A 513 -24.07 -15.70 19.07
CA ARG A 513 -23.83 -17.09 19.51
C ARG A 513 -24.86 -17.53 20.54
N SER A 514 -25.12 -16.74 21.57
CA SER A 514 -26.08 -17.05 22.64
C SER A 514 -27.51 -17.18 22.10
N ARG A 515 -27.88 -16.31 21.16
CA ARG A 515 -29.16 -16.32 20.45
C ARG A 515 -29.31 -17.58 19.60
N SER A 516 -28.27 -17.96 18.87
CA SER A 516 -28.25 -19.17 18.05
C SER A 516 -28.36 -20.43 18.92
N ALA A 517 -27.60 -20.52 20.02
CA ALA A 517 -27.70 -21.62 20.98
C ALA A 517 -29.08 -21.74 21.63
N ALA A 518 -29.72 -20.60 21.98
CA ALA A 518 -31.06 -20.60 22.53
C ALA A 518 -32.12 -21.07 21.54
N ARG A 519 -31.95 -20.78 20.24
CA ARG A 519 -32.83 -21.27 19.17
C ARG A 519 -32.74 -22.80 19.04
N LEU A 520 -31.54 -23.38 19.08
CA LEU A 520 -31.37 -24.83 19.02
C LEU A 520 -32.02 -25.55 20.20
N ARG A 521 -31.88 -25.02 21.41
CA ARG A 521 -32.56 -25.57 22.61
C ARG A 521 -34.09 -25.50 22.55
N ARG A 522 -34.67 -24.67 21.68
CA ARG A 522 -36.13 -24.61 21.47
C ARG A 522 -36.61 -25.54 20.34
N GLN A 523 -35.69 -26.04 19.52
CA GLN A 523 -35.96 -26.89 18.35
C GLN A 523 -35.65 -28.37 18.63
N ALA A 524 -34.75 -28.66 19.57
CA ALA A 524 -34.59 -29.96 20.22
C ALA A 524 -35.67 -30.17 21.28
#